data_AF-A0AAV5CF96-F1
#
_entry.id   AF-A0AAV5CF96-F1
#
_cell.length_a   1.000
_cell.length_b   1.000
_cell.length_c   1.000
_cell.angle_alpha   90.00
_cell.angle_beta   90.00
_cell.angle_gamma   90.00
#
_symmetry.space_group_name_H-M   'P 1'
#
loop_
_entity.id
_entity.type
_entity.pdbx_description
1 polymer ?
#
loop_
_entity_poly.entity_id
_entity_poly.type
_entity_poly.pdbx_seq_one_letter_code
_entity_poly.pdbx_strand_id
1 'polypeptide(L)' 'MKVRASVKRLCSFCKVVKRRGIVFIHCKANAKHKQRQGYSTIAEAAASCLQLPPPPPPASASSTASAAAFAE' A
#
# COMPACT_ATOMS: atom_id res chain seq x y z
N MET A 1 4.39 15.18 -16.82
CA MET A 1 3.97 15.40 -15.41
C MET A 1 4.53 14.25 -14.60
N LYS A 2 5.30 14.49 -13.53
CA LYS A 2 5.90 13.43 -12.70
C LYS A 2 5.30 13.43 -11.29
N VAL A 3 4.81 12.29 -10.82
CA VAL A 3 4.26 12.17 -9.45
C VAL A 3 5.42 11.95 -8.47
N ARG A 4 5.47 12.75 -7.41
CA ARG A 4 6.50 12.67 -6.35
C ARG A 4 5.82 12.86 -5.00
N ALA A 5 6.32 12.20 -3.96
CA ALA A 5 5.84 12.40 -2.59
C ALA A 5 6.04 13.86 -2.13
N SER A 6 7.19 14.44 -2.45
CA SER A 6 7.52 15.85 -2.23
C SER A 6 7.73 16.57 -3.55
N VAL A 7 7.13 17.75 -3.68
CA VAL A 7 7.24 18.59 -4.87
C VAL A 7 8.16 19.78 -4.59
N LYS A 8 9.17 19.98 -5.43
CA LYS A 8 10.18 21.05 -5.29
C LYS A 8 10.28 21.89 -6.57
N ARG A 9 10.40 23.21 -6.41
CA ARG A 9 10.64 24.12 -7.55
C ARG A 9 12.06 23.89 -8.09
N LEU A 10 12.17 23.68 -9.40
CA LEU A 10 13.45 23.45 -10.08
C LEU A 10 13.95 24.71 -10.82
N CYS A 11 13.08 25.70 -11.00
CA CYS A 11 13.32 26.86 -11.85
C CYS A 11 12.57 28.08 -11.32
N SER A 12 13.00 29.29 -11.70
CA SER A 12 12.32 30.55 -11.35
C SER A 12 10.88 30.63 -11.89
N PHE A 13 10.61 29.98 -13.02
CA PHE A 13 9.27 29.94 -13.64
C PHE A 13 8.35 28.86 -13.08
N CYS A 14 8.82 28.06 -12.12
CA CYS A 14 8.10 26.92 -11.58
C CYS A 14 7.16 27.40 -10.46
N LYS A 15 5.85 27.39 -10.74
CA LYS A 15 4.81 27.84 -9.79
C LYS A 15 4.14 26.66 -9.11
N VAL A 16 3.88 26.82 -7.81
CA VAL A 16 3.13 25.84 -7.02
C VAL A 16 1.66 26.20 -7.12
N VAL A 17 0.83 25.24 -7.56
CA VAL A 17 -0.61 25.44 -7.79
C VAL A 17 -1.37 24.32 -7.10
N LYS A 18 -2.38 24.66 -6.30
CA LYS A 18 -3.32 23.69 -5.72
C LYS A 18 -4.54 23.56 -6.62
N ARG A 19 -4.85 22.34 -7.06
CA ARG A 19 -6.05 22.03 -7.87
C ARG A 19 -6.72 20.80 -7.28
N ARG A 20 -8.03 20.87 -7.00
CA ARG A 20 -8.81 19.76 -6.41
C ARG A 20 -8.14 19.15 -5.17
N GLY A 21 -7.61 19.99 -4.28
CA GLY A 21 -6.90 19.56 -3.06
C GLY A 21 -5.48 19.02 -3.26
N ILE A 22 -5.01 18.82 -4.49
CA ILE A 22 -3.69 18.28 -4.80
C ILE A 22 -2.72 19.40 -5.20
N VAL A 23 -1.48 19.36 -4.69
CA VAL A 23 -0.43 20.31 -5.06
C VAL A 23 0.27 19.87 -6.35
N PHE A 24 0.43 20.80 -7.28
CA PHE A 24 1.14 20.63 -8.53
C PHE A 24 2.25 21.65 -8.68
N ILE A 25 3.28 21.30 -9.46
CA ILE A 25 4.23 22.25 -9.99
C ILE A 25 3.92 22.44 -11.47
N HIS A 26 3.62 23.68 -11.83
CA HIS A 26 3.42 24.10 -13.20
C HIS A 26 4.59 24.97 -13.63
N CYS A 27 5.21 24.64 -14.76
CA CYS A 27 6.26 25.44 -15.38
C CYS A 27 5.79 25.84 -16.78
N LYS A 28 5.92 27.14 -17.10
CA LYS A 28 5.58 27.70 -18.41
C LYS A 28 6.66 27.42 -19.46
N ALA A 29 7.92 27.53 -19.07
CA ALA A 29 9.06 27.38 -19.98
C ALA A 29 9.37 25.91 -20.33
N ASN A 30 9.27 24.99 -19.35
CA ASN A 30 9.74 23.62 -19.50
C ASN A 30 8.70 22.59 -19.03
N ALA A 31 8.26 21.69 -19.93
CA ALA A 31 7.29 20.65 -19.60
C ALA A 31 7.85 19.55 -18.67
N LYS A 32 9.18 19.35 -18.65
CA LYS A 32 9.88 18.36 -17.80
C LYS A 32 9.74 18.67 -16.30
N HIS A 33 9.56 19.93 -15.93
CA HIS A 33 9.43 20.35 -14.52
C HIS A 33 8.02 20.18 -13.94
N LYS A 34 7.03 19.74 -14.74
CA LYS A 34 5.66 19.58 -14.24
C LYS A 34 5.57 18.40 -13.28
N GLN A 35 5.19 18.65 -12.02
CA GLN A 35 5.09 17.64 -10.97
C GLN A 35 3.70 17.60 -10.32
N ARG A 36 3.32 16.45 -9.74
CA ARG A 36 2.12 16.26 -8.92
C ARG A 36 2.52 15.67 -7.57
N GLN A 37 2.01 16.22 -6.49
CA GLN A 37 2.19 15.65 -5.15
C GLN A 37 1.32 14.40 -5.01
N GLY A 38 1.95 13.29 -4.66
CA GLY A 38 1.27 12.03 -4.41
C GLY A 38 2.28 11.01 -3.90
N TYR A 39 1.85 10.20 -2.94
CA TYR A 39 2.61 9.08 -2.42
C TYR A 39 2.75 8.07 -3.56
N SER A 40 3.96 7.88 -4.09
CA SER A 40 4.26 6.67 -4.86
C SER A 40 4.29 5.54 -3.84
N THR A 41 3.14 4.94 -3.59
CA THR A 41 2.96 3.75 -2.74
C THR A 41 3.87 2.63 -3.25
N ILE A 42 5.07 2.50 -2.67
CA ILE A 42 5.85 1.25 -2.73
C ILE A 42 6.31 0.83 -1.31
N ALA A 43 6.10 1.63 -0.26
CA ALA A 43 6.56 1.26 1.09
C ALA A 43 5.45 0.82 2.06
N GLU A 44 4.16 0.90 1.69
CA GLU A 44 3.06 0.55 2.61
C GLU A 44 2.38 -0.78 2.29
N ALA A 45 2.70 -1.40 1.14
CA ALA A 45 2.29 -2.77 0.82
C ALA A 45 3.13 -3.85 1.55
N ALA A 46 4.25 -3.46 2.19
CA ALA A 46 5.08 -4.37 2.98
C ALA A 46 4.64 -4.45 4.46
N ALA A 47 3.89 -3.46 4.96
CA ALA A 47 3.44 -3.43 6.35
C ALA A 47 2.09 -4.13 6.57
N SER A 48 1.24 -4.24 5.53
CA SER A 48 -0.05 -4.92 5.62
C SER A 48 0.02 -6.46 5.58
N CYS A 49 1.20 -7.06 5.38
CA CYS A 49 1.37 -8.51 5.31
C CYS A 49 2.00 -9.16 6.57
N LEU A 50 2.33 -8.39 7.61
CA LEU A 50 2.94 -8.93 8.84
C LEU A 50 2.03 -8.88 10.09
N GLN A 51 0.76 -8.55 9.93
CA GLN A 51 -0.21 -8.53 11.04
C GLN A 51 -1.52 -9.28 10.76
N LEU A 52 -1.45 -10.45 10.09
CA LEU A 52 -2.43 -11.50 10.36
C LEU A 52 -1.73 -12.69 11.01
N PRO A 53 -2.00 -13.01 12.29
CA PRO A 53 -1.65 -14.32 12.83
C PRO A 53 -2.37 -15.41 12.00
N PRO A 54 -1.75 -16.60 11.80
CA PRO A 54 -2.36 -17.67 11.03
C PRO A 54 -3.75 -18.03 11.62
N PRO A 55 -4.77 -18.28 10.78
CA PRO A 55 -6.09 -18.67 11.29
C PRO A 55 -5.97 -19.98 12.09
N PRO A 56 -6.60 -20.08 13.28
CA PRO A 56 -6.61 -21.32 14.03
C PRO A 56 -7.33 -22.41 13.21
N PRO A 57 -6.84 -23.67 13.22
CA PRO A 57 -7.49 -24.76 12.51
C PRO A 57 -8.91 -24.98 13.07
N PRO A 58 -9.90 -25.29 12.22
CA PRO A 58 -11.28 -25.48 12.67
C PRO A 58 -11.36 -26.72 13.55
N ALA A 59 -11.73 -26.51 14.81
CA ALA A 59 -12.17 -27.56 15.71
C ALA A 59 -13.58 -28.01 15.30
N SER A 60 -13.70 -29.14 14.61
CA SER A 60 -14.78 -30.13 14.79
C SER A 60 -14.82 -31.14 13.64
N ALA A 61 -14.48 -32.40 13.92
CA ALA A 61 -15.09 -33.54 13.26
C ALA A 61 -15.08 -34.73 14.24
N SER A 62 -16.08 -34.72 15.12
CA SER A 62 -16.57 -35.90 15.80
C SER A 62 -17.19 -36.86 14.79
N SER A 63 -16.74 -38.12 14.74
CA SER A 63 -17.63 -39.25 14.44
C SER A 63 -16.91 -40.61 14.54
N THR A 64 -17.27 -41.34 15.61
CA THR A 64 -17.77 -42.74 15.62
C THR A 64 -16.88 -43.96 15.38
N ALA A 65 -17.16 -44.95 16.27
CA ALA A 65 -17.08 -46.42 16.14
C ALA A 65 -15.71 -47.08 16.43
N SER A 66 -15.50 -47.75 17.56
CA SER A 66 -16.01 -49.08 18.00
C SER A 66 -15.03 -50.23 17.65
N ALA A 67 -14.69 -51.02 18.68
CA ALA A 67 -14.26 -52.44 18.71
C ALA A 67 -13.00 -52.63 19.58
N ALA A 68 -13.18 -53.10 20.82
CA ALA A 68 -12.89 -54.49 21.27
C ALA A 68 -11.38 -54.75 21.43
N ALA A 69 -10.86 -54.73 22.67
CA ALA A 69 -10.68 -55.92 23.52
C ALA A 69 -9.64 -56.89 22.95
N PHE A 70 -8.49 -57.04 23.60
CA PHE A 70 -8.04 -58.30 24.21
C PHE A 70 -6.74 -58.07 25.00
N ALA A 71 -6.75 -58.61 26.21
CA ALA A 71 -5.63 -58.68 27.14
C ALA A 71 -4.80 -59.93 26.85
N GLU A 72 -3.48 -59.84 27.04
CA GLU A 72 -2.65 -60.76 27.83
C GLU A 72 -1.30 -60.09 28.14
#